data_AF-A0A525CEK2-F1
#
_entry.id   AF-A0A525CEK2-F1
#
_cell.length_a   1.000
_cell.length_b   1.000
_cell.length_c   1.000
_cell.angle_alpha   90.00
_cell.angle_beta   90.00
_cell.angle_gamma   90.00
#
_symmetry.space_group_name_H-M   'P 1'
#
loop_
_entity.id
_entity.type
_entity.pdbx_description
1 polymer ?
#
loop_
_entity_poly.entity_id
_entity_poly.type
_entity_poly.pdbx_seq_one_letter_code
_entity_poly.pdbx_strand_id
1 'polypeptide(L)'
;MCSQLPTRHAMMPKHIYPLQPSTSSASAPPTRMVLALALAALCLLAPGTRGRALAEELPGHNFLGGDYYHFPIDEPLWDGATPFEYCSQYCTLDPRCRAVTLVAAGVQSEFPMCWLKDGNYVVQENPATDSWLKPVYASYRQRDYPGGDFRSIEFLDPAQDPHAGAMQCRRECERDSRCLAFTFVAPGFQSRGGVCWLKDRVGGETYAPGCYSGLVYERQTFSDPDWLPATDPQDAAGSTPPESSLRDVNLPGLDYANFALTTYDPALCLAACEDDPNCRAYTYVAPGQQGRHARCWLKYGVPAQVRNAHTVSGVVR
;
A
#
# COMPACT_ATOMS: atom_id res chain seq x y z
N MET A 1 -17.68 -13.86 24.22
CA MET A 1 -17.47 -14.46 25.57
C MET A 1 -16.88 -15.86 25.37
N CYS A 2 -15.75 -16.16 26.02
CA CYS A 2 -15.19 -17.49 26.36
C CYS A 2 -13.77 -17.22 26.90
N SER A 3 -13.53 -17.07 28.21
CA SER A 3 -13.45 -18.09 29.28
C SER A 3 -12.23 -19.05 29.20
N GLN A 4 -11.24 -18.73 30.04
CA GLN A 4 -10.42 -19.61 30.89
C GLN A 4 -9.48 -20.69 30.27
N LEU A 5 -8.16 -20.39 30.30
CA LEU A 5 -7.04 -21.01 31.07
C LEU A 5 -7.01 -22.56 31.33
N PRO A 6 -5.85 -23.15 31.71
CA PRO A 6 -4.48 -23.14 31.13
C PRO A 6 -3.80 -24.54 31.20
N THR A 7 -2.55 -24.69 30.71
CA THR A 7 -1.36 -25.40 31.33
C THR A 7 -0.36 -25.86 30.24
N ARG A 8 0.92 -25.41 30.30
CA ARG A 8 2.17 -26.08 30.81
C ARG A 8 2.54 -27.37 30.04
N HIS A 9 3.78 -27.77 29.77
CA HIS A 9 5.17 -27.29 29.79
C HIS A 9 6.01 -28.44 29.18
N ALA A 10 7.30 -28.18 28.86
CA ALA A 10 8.40 -29.16 28.77
C ALA A 10 8.44 -30.10 27.56
N MET A 11 9.56 -30.63 27.06
CA MET A 11 11.01 -30.38 27.11
C MET A 11 11.60 -31.30 26.03
N MET A 12 12.70 -30.90 25.38
CA MET A 12 13.57 -31.81 24.61
C MET A 12 14.40 -32.71 25.56
N PRO A 13 14.98 -33.82 25.07
CA PRO A 13 16.42 -33.85 24.71
C PRO A 13 16.71 -34.71 23.45
N LYS A 14 17.65 -34.39 22.56
CA LYS A 14 19.14 -34.52 22.55
C LYS A 14 19.72 -35.95 22.67
N HIS A 15 20.61 -36.26 21.70
CA HIS A 15 21.82 -37.11 21.65
C HIS A 15 21.81 -38.09 20.45
N ILE A 16 22.74 -38.13 19.47
CA ILE A 16 24.23 -38.05 19.33
C ILE A 16 24.82 -39.44 18.98
N TYR A 17 25.26 -39.56 17.69
CA TYR A 17 26.41 -40.31 17.12
C TYR A 17 26.42 -41.86 17.10
N PRO A 18 27.36 -42.53 16.36
CA PRO A 18 27.71 -42.42 14.93
C PRO A 18 27.95 -43.82 14.29
N LEU A 19 28.41 -43.88 13.02
CA LEU A 19 29.56 -44.70 12.51
C LEU A 19 29.54 -44.83 10.96
N GLN A 20 30.61 -44.38 10.32
CA GLN A 20 31.16 -44.86 9.02
C GLN A 20 32.07 -46.09 9.30
N PRO A 21 32.68 -46.84 8.33
CA PRO A 21 33.06 -46.54 6.92
C PRO A 21 32.77 -47.70 5.91
N SER A 22 32.94 -47.59 4.59
CA SER A 22 34.23 -47.65 3.87
C SER A 22 34.03 -47.80 2.35
N THR A 23 34.88 -47.08 1.59
CA THR A 23 35.58 -47.43 0.32
C THR A 23 34.87 -48.22 -0.80
N SER A 24 34.88 -47.68 -2.03
CA SER A 24 35.92 -47.93 -3.06
C SER A 24 35.43 -47.78 -4.51
N SER A 25 36.39 -47.36 -5.35
CA SER A 25 36.61 -47.82 -6.74
C SER A 25 35.78 -47.21 -7.89
N ALA A 26 36.45 -46.29 -8.59
CA ALA A 26 36.16 -45.86 -9.95
C ALA A 26 36.47 -46.94 -11.00
N SER A 27 35.68 -47.02 -12.07
CA SER A 27 36.15 -47.38 -13.41
C SER A 27 35.14 -46.92 -14.46
N ALA A 28 35.63 -46.26 -15.52
CA ALA A 28 34.86 -45.85 -16.69
C ALA A 28 35.25 -46.72 -17.89
N PRO A 29 34.34 -47.01 -18.85
CA PRO A 29 34.71 -47.47 -20.17
C PRO A 29 34.46 -46.38 -21.25
N PRO A 30 35.17 -46.40 -22.39
CA PRO A 30 35.06 -45.38 -23.42
C PRO A 30 33.90 -45.69 -24.37
N THR A 31 33.00 -44.74 -24.58
CA THR A 31 31.91 -44.87 -25.57
C THR A 31 32.26 -44.08 -26.83
N ARG A 32 32.21 -44.79 -27.96
CA ARG A 32 32.45 -44.32 -29.32
C ARG A 32 31.51 -43.15 -29.68
N MET A 33 32.06 -42.08 -30.26
CA MET A 33 31.29 -41.00 -30.88
C MET A 33 30.37 -41.56 -31.98
N VAL A 34 29.06 -41.51 -31.75
CA VAL A 34 28.05 -41.60 -32.81
C VAL A 34 27.47 -40.20 -32.97
N LEU A 35 27.63 -39.67 -34.18
CA LEU A 35 27.10 -38.39 -34.63
C LEU A 35 25.56 -38.48 -34.65
N ALA A 36 24.88 -37.85 -33.69
CA ALA A 36 23.42 -37.77 -33.66
C ALA A 36 22.97 -36.37 -34.13
N LEU A 37 22.23 -36.38 -35.25
CA LEU A 37 21.52 -35.25 -35.83
C LEU A 37 20.56 -34.63 -34.80
N ALA A 38 20.76 -33.36 -34.45
CA ALA A 38 19.81 -32.60 -33.63
C ALA A 38 18.65 -32.09 -34.52
N LEU A 39 17.52 -32.80 -34.49
CA LEU A 39 16.23 -32.30 -34.97
C LEU A 39 15.49 -31.63 -33.80
N ALA A 40 15.28 -30.33 -33.96
CA ALA A 40 14.24 -29.46 -33.39
C ALA A 40 13.54 -29.89 -32.09
N ALA A 41 13.81 -29.15 -31.02
CA ALA A 41 12.77 -28.74 -30.07
C ALA A 41 12.77 -27.20 -30.03
N LEU A 42 11.98 -26.61 -30.93
CA LEU A 42 11.60 -25.20 -30.84
C LEU A 42 10.79 -25.07 -29.54
N CYS A 43 11.46 -24.76 -28.43
CA CYS A 43 10.78 -24.32 -27.21
C CYS A 43 10.07 -23.01 -27.56
N LEU A 44 8.80 -23.12 -27.95
CA LEU A 44 7.84 -22.05 -27.77
C LEU A 44 7.86 -21.75 -26.28
N LEU A 45 8.64 -20.74 -25.90
CA LEU A 45 8.49 -20.06 -24.63
C LEU A 45 7.03 -19.58 -24.61
N ALA A 46 6.17 -20.36 -23.97
CA ALA A 46 4.90 -19.84 -23.50
C ALA A 46 5.26 -18.55 -22.75
N PRO A 47 4.70 -17.38 -23.10
CA PRO A 47 4.89 -16.20 -22.29
C PRO A 47 4.46 -16.59 -20.89
N GLY A 48 5.45 -16.69 -19.98
CA GLY A 48 5.23 -17.07 -18.62
C GLY A 48 4.05 -16.27 -18.11
N THR A 49 3.06 -16.97 -17.56
CA THR A 49 1.97 -16.35 -16.82
C THR A 49 2.62 -15.40 -15.81
N ARG A 50 2.66 -14.11 -16.15
CA ARG A 50 3.15 -13.06 -15.27
C ARG A 50 2.17 -13.00 -14.11
N GLY A 51 2.44 -13.79 -13.07
CA GLY A 51 1.83 -13.61 -11.77
C GLY A 51 2.18 -12.19 -11.35
N ARG A 52 1.21 -11.28 -11.44
CA ARG A 52 1.41 -9.89 -11.04
C ARG A 52 1.57 -9.85 -9.52
N ALA A 53 2.81 -9.59 -9.13
CA ALA A 53 3.22 -8.64 -8.10
C ALA A 53 2.77 -8.93 -6.65
N LEU A 54 3.58 -9.73 -5.96
CA LEU A 54 3.79 -9.57 -4.53
C LEU A 54 4.50 -8.22 -4.31
N ALA A 55 4.35 -7.58 -3.15
CA ALA A 55 5.20 -6.44 -2.82
C ALA A 55 6.66 -6.86 -2.96
N GLU A 56 7.43 -6.07 -3.68
CA GLU A 56 8.80 -6.41 -4.03
C GLU A 56 9.62 -5.13 -3.93
N GLU A 57 10.68 -5.18 -3.13
CA GLU A 57 11.81 -4.25 -3.27
C GLU A 57 12.64 -4.72 -4.46
N LEU A 58 12.91 -3.82 -5.40
CA LEU A 58 13.77 -4.07 -6.54
C LEU A 58 14.96 -3.11 -6.49
N PRO A 59 16.03 -3.48 -5.74
CA PRO A 59 17.26 -2.72 -5.71
C PRO A 59 17.89 -2.65 -7.11
N GLY A 60 18.49 -1.52 -7.46
CA GLY A 60 19.13 -1.33 -8.77
C GLY A 60 18.16 -1.36 -9.96
N HIS A 61 16.88 -1.09 -9.74
CA HIS A 61 15.87 -1.01 -10.79
C HIS A 61 15.09 0.31 -10.72
N ASN A 62 14.75 0.83 -11.88
CA ASN A 62 13.89 1.99 -12.09
C ASN A 62 12.54 1.54 -12.67
N PHE A 63 11.45 2.03 -12.11
CA PHE A 63 10.12 1.90 -12.70
C PHE A 63 9.88 3.10 -13.61
N LEU A 64 10.20 2.98 -14.90
CA LEU A 64 10.11 4.08 -15.85
C LEU A 64 8.67 4.39 -16.26
N GLY A 65 8.27 5.64 -16.08
CA GLY A 65 6.91 6.11 -16.34
C GLY A 65 5.99 5.97 -15.13
N GLY A 66 4.72 6.30 -15.31
CA GLY A 66 3.72 6.22 -14.23
C GLY A 66 3.86 7.28 -13.14
N ASP A 67 4.81 8.20 -13.29
CA ASP A 67 5.12 9.26 -12.34
C ASP A 67 3.99 10.28 -12.25
N TYR A 68 3.53 10.57 -11.03
CA TYR A 68 2.56 11.65 -10.80
C TYR A 68 3.03 12.66 -9.75
N TYR A 69 4.04 12.30 -8.95
CA TYR A 69 4.61 13.19 -7.94
C TYR A 69 6.08 12.82 -7.66
N HIS A 70 6.90 13.83 -7.33
CA HIS A 70 8.29 13.61 -6.90
C HIS A 70 8.76 14.70 -5.95
N PHE A 71 9.74 14.39 -5.11
CA PHE A 71 10.33 15.33 -4.17
C PHE A 71 11.75 14.92 -3.75
N PRO A 72 12.64 15.89 -3.45
CA PRO A 72 13.91 15.61 -2.80
C PRO A 72 13.70 15.22 -1.34
N ILE A 73 14.55 14.34 -0.82
CA ILE A 73 14.60 14.00 0.61
C ILE A 73 15.77 14.79 1.23
N ASP A 74 15.51 16.07 1.49
CA ASP A 74 16.49 17.07 1.93
C ASP A 74 16.42 17.41 3.43
N GLU A 75 15.48 16.80 4.15
CA GLU A 75 15.25 17.03 5.58
C GLU A 75 15.75 15.86 6.47
N PRO A 76 16.06 16.12 7.75
CA PRO A 76 16.42 15.09 8.71
C PRO A 76 15.32 14.03 8.84
N LEU A 77 15.68 12.77 8.65
CA LEU A 77 14.78 11.63 8.80
C LEU A 77 14.57 11.31 10.29
N TRP A 78 13.42 10.71 10.61
CA TRP A 78 13.15 10.24 11.98
C TRP A 78 14.16 9.15 12.37
N ASP A 79 14.39 8.99 13.67
CA ASP A 79 15.58 8.33 14.25
C ASP A 79 15.90 6.97 13.59
N GLY A 80 16.94 6.97 12.75
CA GLY A 80 17.47 5.78 12.06
C GLY A 80 16.83 5.42 10.71
N ALA A 81 15.84 6.17 10.23
CA ALA A 81 15.18 5.86 8.96
C ALA A 81 16.06 6.16 7.73
N THR A 82 15.95 5.31 6.73
CA THR A 82 16.60 5.46 5.43
C THR A 82 15.73 6.28 4.46
N PRO A 83 16.32 6.94 3.45
CA PRO A 83 15.55 7.63 2.40
C PRO A 83 14.55 6.71 1.68
N PHE A 84 14.88 5.42 1.56
CA PHE A 84 14.01 4.42 0.95
C PHE A 84 12.80 4.08 1.82
N GLU A 85 12.99 3.89 3.13
CA GLU A 85 11.88 3.72 4.09
C GLU A 85 10.97 4.94 4.10
N TYR A 86 11.54 6.14 4.05
CA TYR A 86 10.77 7.38 3.95
C TYR A 86 9.94 7.43 2.65
N CYS A 87 10.55 7.18 1.49
CA CYS A 87 9.88 7.21 0.20
C CYS A 87 8.76 6.15 0.08
N SER A 88 9.02 4.93 0.53
CA SER A 88 8.01 3.85 0.55
C SER A 88 6.89 4.11 1.56
N GLN A 89 7.17 4.75 2.69
CA GLN A 89 6.15 5.18 3.66
C GLN A 89 5.20 6.23 3.06
N TYR A 90 5.72 7.22 2.33
CA TYR A 90 4.88 8.19 1.61
C TYR A 90 3.94 7.52 0.62
N CYS A 91 4.47 6.58 -0.18
CA CYS A 91 3.65 5.80 -1.09
C CYS A 91 2.63 4.92 -0.35
N THR A 92 2.96 4.41 0.84
CA THR A 92 2.04 3.63 1.67
C THR A 92 0.82 4.45 2.08
N LEU A 93 1.03 5.72 2.44
CA LEU A 93 -0.02 6.64 2.87
C LEU A 93 -0.83 7.21 1.69
N ASP A 94 -0.25 7.31 0.51
CA ASP A 94 -0.94 7.83 -0.68
C ASP A 94 -1.82 6.74 -1.34
N PRO A 95 -3.15 6.91 -1.41
CA PRO A 95 -4.08 5.92 -1.97
C PRO A 95 -3.96 5.75 -3.50
N ARG A 96 -3.38 6.73 -4.19
CA ARG A 96 -3.11 6.71 -5.63
C ARG A 96 -1.77 6.01 -5.93
N CYS A 97 -0.84 6.03 -4.99
CA CYS A 97 0.46 5.39 -5.17
C CYS A 97 0.36 3.86 -5.26
N ARG A 98 1.02 3.31 -6.27
CA ARG A 98 1.18 1.87 -6.53
C ARG A 98 2.64 1.43 -6.45
N ALA A 99 3.58 2.34 -6.67
CA ALA A 99 5.00 2.06 -6.56
C ALA A 99 5.81 3.34 -6.35
N VAL A 100 7.08 3.17 -5.99
CA VAL A 100 8.08 4.24 -5.97
C VAL A 100 9.33 3.86 -6.73
N THR A 101 10.07 4.87 -7.19
CA THR A 101 11.50 4.76 -7.47
C THR A 101 12.23 5.85 -6.69
N LEU A 102 13.19 5.43 -5.87
CA LEU A 102 14.15 6.30 -5.23
C LEU A 102 15.39 6.40 -6.13
N VAL A 103 15.77 7.61 -6.49
CA VAL A 103 17.01 7.90 -7.21
C VAL A 103 18.06 8.36 -6.22
N ALA A 104 19.27 7.83 -6.31
CA ALA A 104 20.37 8.16 -5.42
C ALA A 104 20.74 9.65 -5.45
N ALA A 105 21.27 10.14 -4.32
CA ALA A 105 21.81 11.49 -4.21
C ALA A 105 22.93 11.74 -5.25
N GLY A 106 23.04 12.96 -5.75
CA GLY A 106 24.00 13.37 -6.78
C GLY A 106 23.63 13.00 -8.22
N VAL A 107 22.56 12.24 -8.45
CA VAL A 107 22.13 11.82 -9.79
C VAL A 107 21.16 12.84 -10.41
N GLN A 108 20.11 13.20 -9.69
CA GLN A 108 19.10 14.19 -10.13
C GLN A 108 19.10 15.46 -9.28
N SER A 109 19.52 15.36 -8.02
CA SER A 109 19.67 16.48 -7.10
C SER A 109 20.82 16.20 -6.14
N GLU A 110 21.20 17.17 -5.31
CA GLU A 110 22.14 16.96 -4.20
C GLU A 110 21.63 15.90 -3.19
N PHE A 111 20.30 15.74 -3.10
CA PHE A 111 19.62 14.80 -2.21
C PHE A 111 19.00 13.62 -2.97
N PRO A 112 18.66 12.50 -2.30
CA PRO A 112 17.89 11.42 -2.93
C PRO A 112 16.54 11.92 -3.43
N MET A 113 16.13 11.51 -4.63
CA MET A 113 14.85 11.91 -5.22
C MET A 113 13.84 10.76 -5.16
N CYS A 114 12.72 10.99 -4.48
CA CYS A 114 11.61 10.04 -4.44
C CYS A 114 10.62 10.33 -5.56
N TRP A 115 10.28 9.32 -6.37
CA TRP A 115 9.26 9.38 -7.41
C TRP A 115 8.09 8.46 -7.05
N LEU A 116 6.89 9.01 -6.88
CA LEU A 116 5.65 8.25 -6.63
C LEU A 116 4.94 7.94 -7.95
N LYS A 117 4.44 6.70 -8.07
CA LYS A 117 3.90 6.16 -9.31
C LYS A 117 2.51 5.58 -9.13
N ASP A 118 1.59 5.85 -10.05
CA ASP A 118 0.19 5.40 -9.98
C ASP A 118 -0.12 4.16 -10.84
N GLY A 119 0.86 3.68 -11.60
CA GLY A 119 0.77 2.49 -12.45
C GLY A 119 1.49 2.68 -13.78
N ASN A 120 1.30 1.77 -14.74
CA ASN A 120 1.78 1.92 -16.13
C ASN A 120 3.29 2.20 -16.31
N TYR A 121 4.13 1.72 -15.40
CA TYR A 121 5.58 1.78 -15.52
C TYR A 121 6.16 0.51 -16.14
N VAL A 122 7.35 0.66 -16.73
CA VAL A 122 8.19 -0.44 -17.19
C VAL A 122 9.36 -0.60 -16.22
N VAL A 123 9.64 -1.82 -15.79
CA VAL A 123 10.78 -2.11 -14.93
C VAL A 123 12.04 -2.18 -15.80
N GLN A 124 13.04 -1.38 -15.48
CA GLN A 124 14.34 -1.37 -16.14
C GLN A 124 15.47 -1.38 -15.10
N GLU A 125 16.54 -2.14 -15.37
CA GLU A 125 17.76 -2.10 -14.55
C GLU A 125 18.39 -0.69 -14.59
N ASN A 126 18.69 -0.15 -13.41
CA ASN A 126 19.43 1.07 -13.24
C ASN A 126 20.10 1.05 -11.85
N PRO A 127 21.44 0.87 -11.78
CA PRO A 127 22.17 0.78 -10.51
C PRO A 127 22.10 2.02 -9.63
N ALA A 128 21.66 3.16 -10.17
CA ALA A 128 21.53 4.42 -9.43
C ALA A 128 20.14 4.61 -8.79
N THR A 129 19.28 3.60 -8.87
CA THR A 129 17.90 3.69 -8.39
C THR A 129 17.46 2.42 -7.69
N ASP A 130 16.64 2.56 -6.66
CA ASP A 130 15.95 1.46 -6.00
C ASP A 130 14.45 1.67 -6.12
N SER A 131 13.72 0.65 -6.55
CA SER A 131 12.27 0.73 -6.70
C SER A 131 11.56 -0.16 -5.69
N TRP A 132 10.33 0.23 -5.34
CA TRP A 132 9.48 -0.56 -4.47
C TRP A 132 8.06 -0.57 -4.98
N LEU A 133 7.48 -1.76 -5.05
CA LEU A 133 6.07 -1.92 -5.34
C LEU A 133 5.27 -1.88 -4.05
N LYS A 134 4.29 -0.97 -3.95
CA LYS A 134 3.39 -0.92 -2.81
C LYS A 134 2.68 -2.26 -2.69
N PRO A 135 2.74 -2.95 -1.53
CA PRO A 135 1.85 -4.05 -1.25
C PRO A 135 0.44 -3.52 -1.43
N VAL A 136 -0.24 -3.94 -2.49
CA VAL A 136 -1.59 -3.46 -2.79
C VAL A 136 -2.59 -3.88 -1.70
N TYR A 137 -2.15 -4.57 -0.65
CA TYR A 137 -3.00 -5.22 0.33
C TYR A 137 -2.33 -5.21 1.71
N ALA A 138 -2.51 -4.13 2.47
CA ALA A 138 -2.29 -4.18 3.91
C ALA A 138 -3.22 -5.27 4.48
N SER A 139 -2.66 -6.45 4.75
CA SER A 139 -3.32 -7.43 5.60
C SER A 139 -3.16 -6.93 7.03
N TYR A 140 -4.18 -6.26 7.56
CA TYR A 140 -4.14 -5.88 8.97
C TYR A 140 -4.16 -7.16 9.78
N ARG A 141 -3.06 -7.42 10.49
CA ARG A 141 -2.96 -8.57 11.38
C ARG A 141 -3.94 -8.40 12.53
N GLN A 142 -4.59 -9.49 12.91
CA GLN A 142 -5.53 -9.55 14.05
C GLN A 142 -6.80 -8.72 13.84
N ARG A 143 -7.31 -8.66 12.59
CA ARG A 143 -8.48 -7.85 12.24
C ARG A 143 -9.43 -8.61 11.33
N ASP A 144 -10.72 -8.39 11.55
CA ASP A 144 -11.83 -8.89 10.72
C ASP A 144 -12.63 -7.70 10.16
N TYR A 145 -13.20 -7.88 8.97
CA TYR A 145 -14.21 -6.99 8.39
C TYR A 145 -15.58 -7.68 8.49
N PRO A 146 -16.23 -7.75 9.67
CA PRO A 146 -17.48 -8.47 9.85
C PRO A 146 -18.56 -8.12 8.83
N GLY A 147 -19.26 -9.15 8.34
CA GLY A 147 -20.38 -9.02 7.40
C GLY A 147 -19.93 -8.93 5.94
N GLY A 148 -20.91 -8.96 5.02
CA GLY A 148 -20.65 -8.94 3.58
C GLY A 148 -20.10 -10.24 3.01
N ASP A 149 -19.92 -11.29 3.83
CA ASP A 149 -19.43 -12.59 3.38
C ASP A 149 -20.41 -13.25 2.40
N PHE A 150 -19.99 -13.42 1.15
CA PHE A 150 -20.80 -14.07 0.12
C PHE A 150 -20.25 -15.43 -0.29
N ARG A 151 -18.99 -15.74 0.08
CA ARG A 151 -18.34 -17.03 -0.23
C ARG A 151 -17.25 -17.34 0.79
N SER A 152 -17.15 -18.60 1.17
CA SER A 152 -16.03 -19.13 1.94
C SER A 152 -15.26 -20.20 1.17
N ILE A 153 -13.96 -20.31 1.47
CA ILE A 153 -13.04 -21.30 0.90
C ILE A 153 -12.21 -21.85 2.04
N GLU A 154 -12.33 -23.15 2.30
CA GLU A 154 -11.49 -23.84 3.27
C GLU A 154 -10.17 -24.27 2.60
N PHE A 155 -9.04 -23.90 3.19
CA PHE A 155 -7.75 -24.44 2.78
C PHE A 155 -7.48 -25.73 3.56
N LEU A 156 -7.15 -26.79 2.83
CA LEU A 156 -6.92 -28.12 3.41
C LEU A 156 -5.48 -28.26 3.94
N ASP A 157 -4.54 -27.57 3.31
CA ASP A 157 -3.14 -27.52 3.70
C ASP A 157 -2.86 -26.28 4.55
N PRO A 158 -2.45 -26.43 5.83
CA PRO A 158 -2.08 -25.30 6.65
C PRO A 158 -0.89 -24.57 6.03
N ALA A 159 -1.11 -23.29 5.71
CA ALA A 159 -0.03 -22.39 5.38
C ALA A 159 0.98 -22.39 6.54
N GLN A 160 2.26 -22.63 6.24
CA GLN A 160 3.35 -22.59 7.25
C GLN A 160 3.43 -21.22 7.93
N ASP A 161 3.02 -20.18 7.19
CA ASP A 161 2.88 -18.80 7.65
C ASP A 161 1.42 -18.34 7.41
N PRO A 162 0.69 -17.89 8.44
CA PRO A 162 -0.64 -17.32 8.30
C PRO A 162 -0.72 -16.15 7.29
N HIS A 163 0.37 -15.41 7.10
CA HIS A 163 0.43 -14.37 6.06
C HIS A 163 0.35 -14.99 4.66
N ALA A 164 1.03 -16.11 4.39
CA ALA A 164 0.92 -16.81 3.11
C ALA A 164 -0.51 -17.32 2.83
N GLY A 165 -1.23 -17.78 3.86
CA GLY A 165 -2.64 -18.14 3.77
C GLY A 165 -3.55 -16.93 3.46
N ALA A 166 -3.31 -15.79 4.11
CA ALA A 166 -4.01 -14.55 3.80
C ALA A 166 -3.77 -14.07 2.35
N MET A 167 -2.54 -14.23 1.85
CA MET A 167 -2.18 -13.93 0.46
C MET A 167 -2.86 -14.86 -0.54
N GLN A 168 -3.06 -16.13 -0.19
CA GLN A 168 -3.86 -17.05 -1.00
C GLN A 168 -5.34 -16.65 -0.99
N CYS A 169 -5.90 -16.33 0.18
CA CYS A 169 -7.28 -15.86 0.29
C CYS A 169 -7.54 -14.61 -0.55
N ARG A 170 -6.59 -13.68 -0.56
CA ARG A 170 -6.62 -12.52 -1.44
C ARG A 170 -6.74 -12.91 -2.91
N ARG A 171 -5.91 -13.84 -3.40
CA ARG A 171 -5.95 -14.25 -4.81
C ARG A 171 -7.32 -14.80 -5.20
N GLU A 172 -7.99 -15.49 -4.29
CA GLU A 172 -9.38 -15.93 -4.52
C GLU A 172 -10.36 -14.77 -4.58
N CYS A 173 -10.18 -13.76 -3.73
CA CYS A 173 -10.95 -12.51 -3.79
C CYS A 173 -10.72 -11.76 -5.12
N GLU A 174 -9.47 -11.62 -5.54
CA GLU A 174 -9.12 -10.96 -6.81
C GLU A 174 -9.74 -11.67 -8.03
N ARG A 175 -9.89 -12.99 -8.00
CA ARG A 175 -10.51 -13.74 -9.09
C ARG A 175 -12.02 -13.57 -9.19
N ASP A 176 -12.70 -13.26 -8.09
CA ASP A 176 -14.14 -13.02 -8.09
C ASP A 176 -14.41 -11.51 -8.21
N SER A 177 -14.98 -11.09 -9.34
CA SER A 177 -15.28 -9.68 -9.62
C SER A 177 -16.19 -9.01 -8.59
N ARG A 178 -16.97 -9.78 -7.81
CA ARG A 178 -17.84 -9.26 -6.74
C ARG A 178 -17.08 -8.98 -5.45
N CYS A 179 -15.89 -9.55 -5.29
CA CYS A 179 -15.15 -9.45 -4.05
C CYS A 179 -14.50 -8.07 -3.93
N LEU A 180 -14.89 -7.37 -2.87
CA LEU A 180 -14.40 -6.07 -2.46
C LEU A 180 -13.39 -6.21 -1.30
N ALA A 181 -13.58 -7.16 -0.39
CA ALA A 181 -12.68 -7.42 0.72
C ALA A 181 -12.60 -8.91 1.05
N PHE A 182 -11.61 -9.29 1.85
CA PHE A 182 -11.51 -10.65 2.36
C PHE A 182 -11.05 -10.66 3.81
N THR A 183 -11.34 -11.76 4.49
CA THR A 183 -10.75 -12.10 5.79
C THR A 183 -10.28 -13.55 5.75
N PHE A 184 -9.00 -13.76 6.01
CA PHE A 184 -8.44 -15.08 6.23
C PHE A 184 -8.34 -15.37 7.73
N VAL A 185 -8.96 -16.46 8.15
CA VAL A 185 -8.88 -16.99 9.50
C VAL A 185 -7.78 -18.05 9.52
N ALA A 186 -6.77 -17.86 10.36
CA ALA A 186 -5.60 -18.72 10.43
C ALA A 186 -5.93 -20.18 10.79
N PRO A 187 -5.04 -21.13 10.44
CA PRO A 187 -5.12 -22.51 10.89
C PRO A 187 -5.39 -22.65 12.39
N GLY A 188 -6.23 -23.62 12.77
CA GLY A 188 -6.52 -23.94 14.17
C GLY A 188 -7.66 -23.15 14.81
N PHE A 189 -8.22 -22.15 14.12
CA PHE A 189 -9.40 -21.42 14.58
C PHE A 189 -10.71 -22.01 14.06
N GLN A 190 -10.86 -22.09 12.72
CA GLN A 190 -12.08 -22.60 12.07
C GLN A 190 -11.85 -23.92 11.32
N SER A 191 -10.65 -24.12 10.78
CA SER A 191 -10.26 -25.35 10.09
C SER A 191 -8.79 -25.66 10.30
N ARG A 192 -8.37 -26.85 9.83
CA ARG A 192 -6.96 -27.26 9.90
C ARG A 192 -6.04 -26.41 9.03
N GLY A 193 -6.47 -25.96 7.85
CA GLY A 193 -5.64 -25.15 6.96
C GLY A 193 -5.99 -23.65 6.90
N GLY A 194 -7.00 -23.23 7.65
CA GLY A 194 -7.54 -21.88 7.65
C GLY A 194 -8.73 -21.73 6.70
N VAL A 195 -9.48 -20.64 6.89
CA VAL A 195 -10.68 -20.35 6.10
C VAL A 195 -10.58 -18.95 5.52
N CYS A 196 -10.78 -18.86 4.21
CA CYS A 196 -10.88 -17.61 3.48
C CYS A 196 -12.34 -17.19 3.32
N TRP A 197 -12.67 -16.00 3.78
CA TRP A 197 -13.98 -15.39 3.63
C TRP A 197 -13.91 -14.24 2.63
N LEU A 198 -14.64 -14.36 1.53
CA LEU A 198 -14.75 -13.35 0.47
C LEU A 198 -15.98 -12.49 0.69
N LYS A 199 -15.81 -11.16 0.58
CA LYS A 199 -16.80 -10.17 0.97
C LYS A 199 -17.15 -9.22 -0.17
N ASP A 200 -18.44 -8.97 -0.39
CA ASP A 200 -18.96 -8.10 -1.45
C ASP A 200 -19.26 -6.67 -0.95
N ARG A 201 -19.08 -6.48 0.35
CA ARG A 201 -19.13 -5.20 1.06
C ARG A 201 -18.04 -5.20 2.11
N VAL A 202 -17.50 -4.02 2.40
CA VAL A 202 -16.63 -3.84 3.56
C VAL A 202 -17.55 -3.44 4.70
N GLY A 203 -17.60 -4.26 5.76
CA GLY A 203 -18.11 -3.80 7.04
C GLY A 203 -17.12 -2.79 7.61
N GLY A 204 -16.82 -2.88 8.89
CA GLY A 204 -15.47 -2.45 9.18
C GLY A 204 -14.85 -3.06 10.38
N GLU A 205 -13.65 -2.56 10.59
CA GLU A 205 -12.56 -3.28 11.18
C GLU A 205 -12.79 -3.55 12.67
N THR A 206 -12.87 -4.83 13.03
CA THR A 206 -12.87 -5.24 14.44
C THR A 206 -11.61 -6.01 14.76
N TYR A 207 -11.12 -5.87 16.00
CA TYR A 207 -10.02 -6.69 16.48
C TYR A 207 -10.47 -8.16 16.56
N ALA A 208 -9.77 -9.02 15.83
CA ALA A 208 -10.06 -10.43 15.74
C ALA A 208 -8.75 -11.23 15.68
N PRO A 209 -8.29 -11.80 16.81
CA PRO A 209 -7.06 -12.58 16.84
C PRO A 209 -7.04 -13.71 15.82
N GLY A 210 -5.91 -13.88 15.13
CA GLY A 210 -5.76 -14.90 14.10
C GLY A 210 -6.46 -14.59 12.77
N CYS A 211 -7.12 -13.42 12.64
CA CYS A 211 -7.71 -12.96 11.39
C CYS A 211 -6.77 -12.00 10.65
N TYR A 212 -6.75 -12.12 9.34
CA TYR A 212 -5.95 -11.32 8.42
C TYR A 212 -6.87 -10.80 7.33
N SER A 213 -7.17 -9.50 7.35
CA SER A 213 -8.15 -8.90 6.44
C SER A 213 -7.52 -7.94 5.45
N GLY A 214 -8.06 -7.86 4.24
CA GLY A 214 -7.57 -6.96 3.20
C GLY A 214 -8.68 -6.49 2.25
N LEU A 215 -8.44 -5.34 1.60
CA LEU A 215 -9.35 -4.73 0.64
C LEU A 215 -8.83 -4.93 -0.78
N VAL A 216 -9.73 -5.12 -1.75
CA VAL A 216 -9.43 -4.98 -3.18
C VAL A 216 -9.58 -3.50 -3.54
N TYR A 217 -8.54 -2.69 -3.25
CA TYR A 217 -8.56 -1.23 -3.33
C TYR A 217 -9.10 -0.67 -4.66
N GLU A 218 -8.79 -1.33 -5.78
CA GLU A 218 -9.22 -0.91 -7.13
C GLU A 218 -10.74 -1.03 -7.35
N ARG A 219 -11.44 -1.79 -6.49
CA ARG A 219 -12.88 -2.03 -6.54
C ARG A 219 -13.64 -1.32 -5.41
N GLN A 220 -12.92 -0.70 -4.49
CA GLN A 220 -13.53 0.03 -3.38
C GLN A 220 -14.01 1.39 -3.86
N THR A 221 -15.31 1.64 -3.73
CA THR A 221 -15.86 2.98 -3.81
C THR A 221 -15.79 3.57 -2.40
N PHE A 222 -14.77 4.37 -2.13
CA PHE A 222 -14.68 5.15 -0.89
C PHE A 222 -15.71 6.29 -0.93
N SER A 223 -16.97 5.93 -0.69
CA SER A 223 -18.12 6.83 -0.62
C SER A 223 -18.51 6.97 0.86
N ASP A 224 -17.66 7.65 1.63
CA ASP A 224 -17.71 7.80 3.11
C ASP A 224 -17.76 6.50 3.94
N PRO A 225 -17.15 6.50 5.13
CA PRO A 225 -17.66 5.58 6.14
C PRO A 225 -17.68 6.11 7.57
N ASP A 226 -18.76 5.72 8.25
CA ASP A 226 -19.00 5.62 9.71
C ASP A 226 -17.93 4.80 10.47
N TRP A 227 -16.63 5.03 10.22
CA TRP A 227 -15.51 4.25 10.77
C TRP A 227 -14.47 5.08 11.52
N LEU A 228 -14.83 6.28 11.97
CA LEU A 228 -14.11 6.93 13.06
C LEU A 228 -14.64 6.41 14.40
N PRO A 229 -13.78 5.93 15.32
CA PRO A 229 -14.21 5.67 16.69
C PRO A 229 -14.76 6.97 17.28
N ALA A 230 -15.89 6.89 17.98
CA ALA A 230 -16.48 8.03 18.67
C ALA A 230 -15.41 8.73 19.51
N THR A 231 -14.97 9.90 19.04
CA THR A 231 -14.07 10.76 19.81
C THR A 231 -14.87 11.38 20.93
N ASP A 232 -14.34 11.19 22.13
CA ASP A 232 -14.69 11.85 23.38
C ASP A 232 -15.18 13.31 23.16
N PRO A 233 -16.33 13.73 23.71
CA PRO A 233 -16.92 15.06 23.49
C PRO A 233 -16.12 16.28 23.98
N GLN A 234 -14.85 16.16 24.36
CA GLN A 234 -14.13 17.24 25.06
C GLN A 234 -12.94 17.87 24.34
N ASP A 235 -12.54 17.39 23.15
CA ASP A 235 -11.48 18.03 22.35
C ASP A 235 -12.01 18.92 21.19
N ALA A 236 -13.31 19.23 21.17
CA ALA A 236 -13.94 20.06 20.14
C ALA A 236 -13.71 21.58 20.34
N ALA A 237 -12.46 22.02 20.41
CA ALA A 237 -12.11 23.44 20.41
C ALA A 237 -10.89 23.73 19.51
N GLY A 238 -11.13 23.77 18.20
CA GLY A 238 -10.17 24.32 17.23
C GLY A 238 -10.44 23.90 15.79
N SER A 239 -11.09 24.77 15.01
CA SER A 239 -11.34 24.69 13.55
C SER A 239 -12.41 23.70 13.08
N THR A 240 -13.68 24.06 13.31
CA THR A 240 -14.76 23.67 12.40
C THR A 240 -14.63 24.52 11.13
N PRO A 241 -14.28 23.95 9.96
CA PRO A 241 -14.39 24.65 8.71
C PRO A 241 -15.83 25.16 8.46
N PRO A 242 -15.97 26.27 7.71
CA PRO A 242 -17.26 26.86 7.39
C PRO A 242 -18.19 25.84 6.73
N GLU A 243 -19.49 25.95 7.00
CA GLU A 243 -20.57 25.03 6.58
C GLU A 243 -20.66 24.84 5.04
N SER A 244 -20.00 25.69 4.26
CA SER A 244 -19.91 25.66 2.79
C SER A 244 -18.62 25.07 2.22
N SER A 245 -17.70 24.61 3.07
CA SER A 245 -16.39 24.11 2.63
C SER A 245 -16.40 22.62 2.28
N LEU A 246 -15.63 22.29 1.25
CA LEU A 246 -15.41 20.94 0.74
C LEU A 246 -14.16 20.37 1.41
N ARG A 247 -14.34 19.59 2.48
CA ARG A 247 -13.25 18.85 3.12
C ARG A 247 -12.69 17.78 2.20
N ASP A 248 -11.39 17.54 2.32
CA ASP A 248 -10.64 16.55 1.56
C ASP A 248 -10.81 16.67 0.04
N VAL A 249 -11.01 17.90 -0.43
CA VAL A 249 -11.22 18.24 -1.83
C VAL A 249 -10.24 19.33 -2.22
N ASN A 250 -9.47 19.04 -3.26
CA ASN A 250 -8.71 20.01 -4.03
C ASN A 250 -9.53 20.40 -5.26
N LEU A 251 -9.50 21.67 -5.63
CA LEU A 251 -10.03 22.18 -6.88
C LEU A 251 -8.84 22.53 -7.81
N PRO A 252 -8.15 21.58 -8.44
CA PRO A 252 -6.88 21.87 -9.12
C PRO A 252 -7.03 22.82 -10.31
N GLY A 253 -6.12 23.80 -10.41
CA GLY A 253 -6.05 24.75 -11.52
C GLY A 253 -6.91 26.00 -11.32
N LEU A 254 -6.88 26.88 -12.33
CA LEU A 254 -7.51 28.22 -12.29
C LEU A 254 -7.00 29.12 -11.15
N ASP A 255 -5.83 28.79 -10.58
CA ASP A 255 -5.17 29.56 -9.53
C ASP A 255 -4.63 30.88 -10.10
N TYR A 256 -4.89 32.00 -9.41
CA TYR A 256 -4.28 33.30 -9.75
C TYR A 256 -3.45 33.90 -8.61
N ALA A 257 -3.69 33.47 -7.38
CA ALA A 257 -2.92 33.89 -6.22
C ALA A 257 -2.74 32.74 -5.23
N ASN A 258 -1.65 32.77 -4.48
CA ASN A 258 -1.43 31.87 -3.36
C ASN A 258 -0.55 32.53 -2.29
N PHE A 259 -0.71 32.09 -1.05
CA PHE A 259 0.06 32.60 0.08
C PHE A 259 0.10 31.58 1.23
N ALA A 260 1.16 31.66 2.03
CA ALA A 260 1.26 30.86 3.25
C ALA A 260 0.45 31.49 4.39
N LEU A 261 -0.19 30.65 5.20
CA LEU A 261 -0.91 31.06 6.40
C LEU A 261 -0.02 30.94 7.64
N THR A 262 -0.22 31.83 8.59
CA THR A 262 0.46 31.77 9.90
C THR A 262 -0.21 30.81 10.89
N THR A 263 -1.45 30.40 10.62
CA THR A 263 -2.23 29.43 11.41
C THR A 263 -2.88 28.41 10.47
N TYR A 264 -3.17 27.21 10.99
CA TYR A 264 -3.62 26.07 10.19
C TYR A 264 -5.15 26.03 10.05
N ASP A 265 -5.75 27.18 9.74
CA ASP A 265 -7.20 27.36 9.67
C ASP A 265 -7.67 27.61 8.22
N PRO A 266 -8.40 26.64 7.62
CA PRO A 266 -8.99 26.80 6.30
C PRO A 266 -9.95 27.99 6.14
N ALA A 267 -10.55 28.47 7.24
CA ALA A 267 -11.44 29.64 7.21
C ALA A 267 -10.71 30.91 6.72
N LEU A 268 -9.39 30.97 6.86
CA LEU A 268 -8.59 32.08 6.36
C LEU A 268 -8.51 32.12 4.82
N CYS A 269 -8.56 30.96 4.15
CA CYS A 269 -8.64 30.94 2.69
C CYS A 269 -10.03 31.35 2.19
N LEU A 270 -11.09 31.02 2.94
CA LEU A 270 -12.44 31.51 2.64
C LEU A 270 -12.49 33.03 2.77
N ALA A 271 -12.08 33.58 3.91
CA ALA A 271 -12.10 35.02 4.16
C ALA A 271 -11.32 35.80 3.10
N ALA A 272 -10.12 35.33 2.73
CA ALA A 272 -9.33 35.94 1.67
C ALA A 272 -9.99 35.86 0.28
N CYS A 273 -10.78 34.81 0.02
CA CYS A 273 -11.53 34.67 -1.23
C CYS A 273 -12.79 35.55 -1.23
N GLU A 274 -13.48 35.70 -0.09
CA GLU A 274 -14.64 36.60 0.04
C GLU A 274 -14.25 38.09 -0.07
N ASP A 275 -13.05 38.45 0.37
CA ASP A 275 -12.51 39.81 0.29
C ASP A 275 -11.97 40.18 -1.11
N ASP A 276 -11.83 39.22 -2.04
CA ASP A 276 -11.35 39.46 -3.40
C ASP A 276 -12.46 39.25 -4.45
N PRO A 277 -12.92 40.30 -5.15
CA PRO A 277 -14.02 40.19 -6.12
C PRO A 277 -13.71 39.30 -7.33
N ASN A 278 -12.45 38.94 -7.57
CA ASN A 278 -12.05 38.03 -8.64
C ASN A 278 -12.07 36.56 -8.21
N CYS A 279 -12.16 36.28 -6.91
CA CYS A 279 -12.14 34.93 -6.39
C CYS A 279 -13.50 34.25 -6.58
N ARG A 280 -13.48 33.02 -7.11
CA ARG A 280 -14.67 32.16 -7.29
C ARG A 280 -14.54 30.85 -6.52
N ALA A 281 -13.31 30.45 -6.20
CA ALA A 281 -13.05 29.30 -5.37
C ALA A 281 -11.69 29.44 -4.68
N TYR A 282 -11.51 28.68 -3.60
CA TYR A 282 -10.23 28.53 -2.94
C TYR A 282 -9.90 27.06 -2.67
N THR A 283 -8.62 26.78 -2.46
CA THR A 283 -8.15 25.53 -1.86
C THR A 283 -7.13 25.88 -0.77
N TYR A 284 -7.48 25.58 0.47
CA TYR A 284 -6.54 25.45 1.58
C TYR A 284 -5.79 24.14 1.40
N VAL A 285 -4.48 24.18 1.56
CA VAL A 285 -3.61 23.01 1.64
C VAL A 285 -2.98 23.01 3.03
N ALA A 286 -3.09 21.89 3.72
CA ALA A 286 -2.57 21.71 5.06
C ALA A 286 -1.04 21.91 5.12
N PRO A 287 -0.50 22.23 6.31
CA PRO A 287 0.94 22.33 6.51
C PRO A 287 1.65 21.02 6.14
N GLY A 288 2.91 21.13 5.75
CA GLY A 288 3.72 19.97 5.37
C GLY A 288 3.46 19.45 3.96
N GLN A 289 2.42 19.91 3.27
CA GLN A 289 2.15 19.52 1.88
C GLN A 289 2.89 20.39 0.87
N GLN A 290 2.95 21.69 1.13
CA GLN A 290 3.44 22.70 0.18
C GLN A 290 4.31 23.76 0.86
N GLY A 291 4.96 23.36 1.94
CA GLY A 291 5.77 24.19 2.84
C GLY A 291 5.45 23.90 4.31
N ARG A 292 6.27 24.40 5.23
CA ARG A 292 6.08 24.25 6.68
C ARG A 292 4.74 24.80 7.19
N HIS A 293 4.19 25.75 6.45
CA HIS A 293 2.95 26.47 6.77
C HIS A 293 1.86 26.02 5.80
N ALA A 294 0.60 26.09 6.25
CA ALA A 294 -0.52 25.88 5.36
C ALA A 294 -0.50 26.89 4.20
N ARG A 295 -1.06 26.52 3.05
CA ARG A 295 -1.06 27.37 1.84
C ARG A 295 -2.49 27.56 1.33
N CYS A 296 -2.88 28.79 1.08
CA CYS A 296 -4.11 29.11 0.36
C CYS A 296 -3.82 29.27 -1.12
N TRP A 297 -4.75 28.79 -1.95
CA TRP A 297 -4.79 29.02 -3.38
C TRP A 297 -6.13 29.63 -3.77
N LEU A 298 -6.12 30.86 -4.27
CA LEU A 298 -7.30 31.58 -4.75
C LEU A 298 -7.45 31.39 -6.26
N LYS A 299 -8.69 31.18 -6.71
CA LYS A 299 -9.00 30.78 -8.09
C LYS A 299 -10.06 31.67 -8.71
N TYR A 300 -9.89 31.98 -9.99
CA TYR A 300 -10.78 32.88 -10.73
C TYR A 300 -12.01 32.16 -11.31
N GLY A 301 -12.09 30.84 -11.12
CA GLY A 301 -13.21 29.98 -11.51
C GLY A 301 -13.32 28.77 -10.60
N VAL A 302 -14.27 27.88 -10.89
CA VAL A 302 -14.51 26.64 -10.12
C VAL A 302 -14.08 25.42 -10.96
N PRO A 303 -12.90 24.85 -10.69
CA PRO A 303 -12.44 23.61 -11.33
C PRO A 303 -13.26 22.38 -10.94
N ALA A 304 -12.96 21.25 -11.59
CA ALA A 304 -13.48 19.95 -11.16
C ALA A 304 -12.93 19.59 -9.76
N GLN A 305 -13.76 18.96 -8.94
CA GLN A 305 -13.38 18.49 -7.61
C GLN A 305 -12.51 17.23 -7.70
N VAL A 306 -11.39 17.23 -6.99
CA VAL A 306 -10.47 16.09 -6.87
C VAL A 306 -10.25 15.80 -5.40
N ARG A 307 -10.43 14.55 -4.96
CA ARG A 307 -10.15 14.19 -3.56
C ARG A 307 -8.68 14.40 -3.22
N ASN A 308 -8.42 15.06 -2.10
CA ASN A 308 -7.11 15.21 -1.48
C ASN A 308 -7.29 15.49 0.02
N ALA A 309 -6.94 14.51 0.85
CA ALA A 309 -7.12 14.51 2.31
C ALA A 309 -6.36 15.61 3.07
N HIS A 310 -5.51 16.36 2.37
CA HIS A 310 -4.76 17.46 2.96
C HIS A 310 -5.25 18.81 2.45
N THR A 311 -6.46 18.86 1.90
CA THR A 311 -7.02 20.09 1.35
C THR A 311 -8.43 20.33 1.82
N VAL A 312 -8.76 21.61 1.98
CA VAL A 312 -10.13 22.07 2.21
C VAL A 312 -10.41 23.13 1.19
N SER A 313 -11.34 22.87 0.28
CA SER A 313 -11.72 23.85 -0.73
C SER A 313 -13.03 24.54 -0.38
N GLY A 314 -13.38 25.57 -1.11
CA GLY A 314 -14.70 26.18 -1.06
C GLY A 314 -14.97 26.96 -2.35
N VAL A 315 -16.26 27.15 -2.63
CA VAL A 315 -16.75 27.94 -3.76
C VAL A 315 -17.41 29.19 -3.17
N VAL A 316 -16.98 30.36 -3.62
CA VAL A 316 -17.50 31.66 -3.19
C VAL A 316 -18.34 32.23 -4.32
N ARG A 317 -19.58 32.66 -4.00
CA ARG A 317 -20.56 33.14 -4.99
C ARG A 317 -20.39 34.63 -5.26
#